data_AF-A0A830EEP8-F1
#
_entry.id   AF-A0A830EEP8-F1
#
_cell.length_a   1.000
_cell.length_b   1.000
_cell.length_c   1.000
_cell.angle_alpha   90.00
_cell.angle_beta   90.00
_cell.angle_gamma   90.00
#
_symmetry.space_group_name_H-M   'P 1'
#
loop_
_entity.id
_entity.type
_entity.pdbx_description
1 polymer ?
#
loop_
_entity_poly.entity_id
_entity_poly.type
_entity_poly.pdbx_seq_one_letter_code
_entity_poly.pdbx_strand_id
1 'polypeptide(L)'
;MTNSYVCPNCERVEGRPYRVRLIVLTCPDCGDNGRFLNRTLVDRLREVPESDRPDDWGEMPLDARLEYAIREGVLDVSFTGPLHAE
;
A
#
# COMPACT_ATOMS: atom_id res chain seq x y z
N MET A 1 11.63 -15.47 6.30
CA MET A 1 11.83 -14.03 5.99
C MET A 1 10.61 -13.26 6.45
N THR A 2 10.79 -12.11 7.08
CA THR A 2 9.69 -11.23 7.52
C THR A 2 9.42 -10.20 6.44
N ASN A 3 8.15 -10.03 6.04
CA ASN A 3 7.71 -9.01 5.10
C ASN A 3 7.18 -7.80 5.87
N SER A 4 7.39 -6.61 5.32
CA SER A 4 6.96 -5.34 5.91
C SER A 4 5.64 -4.87 5.31
N TYR A 5 4.74 -4.43 6.18
CA TYR A 5 3.43 -3.90 5.82
C TYR A 5 3.22 -2.56 6.49
N VAL A 6 2.73 -1.57 5.74
CA VAL A 6 2.71 -0.16 6.13
C VAL A 6 1.27 0.26 6.38
N CYS A 7 1.01 0.86 7.55
CA CYS A 7 -0.27 1.47 7.89
C CYS A 7 -0.61 2.57 6.88
N PRO A 8 -1.83 2.62 6.33
CA PRO A 8 -2.17 3.62 5.33
C PRO A 8 -2.24 5.06 5.87
N ASN A 9 -2.44 5.23 7.19
CA ASN A 9 -2.71 6.53 7.80
C ASN A 9 -1.45 7.15 8.44
N CYS A 10 -0.70 6.37 9.23
CA CYS A 10 0.48 6.86 9.98
C CYS A 10 1.81 6.24 9.53
N GLU A 11 1.82 5.47 8.44
CA GLU A 11 3.00 4.79 7.90
C GLU A 11 3.76 3.85 8.86
N ARG A 12 3.17 3.52 10.02
CA ARG A 12 3.68 2.51 10.95
C ARG A 12 3.90 1.18 10.23
N VAL A 13 5.07 0.59 10.40
CA VAL A 13 5.47 -0.67 9.76
C VAL A 13 5.26 -1.86 10.69
N GLU A 14 4.59 -2.88 10.19
CA GLU A 14 4.35 -4.18 10.84
C GLU A 14 5.06 -5.31 10.09
N GLY A 15 5.74 -6.19 10.83
CA GLY A 15 6.39 -7.38 10.27
C GLY A 15 5.47 -8.60 10.29
N ARG A 16 5.42 -9.37 9.20
CA ARG A 16 4.71 -10.66 9.14
C ARG A 16 5.55 -11.77 8.50
N PRO A 17 5.43 -13.02 8.97
CA PRO A 17 6.21 -14.16 8.46
C PRO A 17 5.70 -14.70 7.10
N TYR A 18 4.72 -14.03 6.49
CA TYR A 18 4.11 -14.40 5.22
C TYR A 18 4.12 -13.21 4.25
N ARG A 19 4.00 -13.50 2.95
CA ARG A 19 4.02 -12.50 1.87
C ARG A 19 2.67 -12.44 1.16
N VAL A 20 1.96 -11.34 1.36
CA VAL A 20 0.73 -10.94 0.66
C VAL A 20 0.83 -9.47 0.27
N ARG A 21 -0.09 -8.99 -0.57
CA ARG A 21 -0.09 -7.60 -1.08
C ARG A 21 -0.58 -6.62 -0.03
N LEU A 22 -1.64 -6.99 0.67
CA LEU A 22 -2.29 -6.17 1.68
C LEU A 22 -2.87 -7.04 2.78
N ILE A 23 -2.98 -6.47 3.97
CA ILE A 23 -3.55 -7.12 5.16
C ILE A 23 -4.42 -6.11 5.87
N VAL A 24 -5.61 -6.53 6.32
CA VAL A 24 -6.42 -5.70 7.21
C VAL A 24 -5.91 -5.91 8.64
N LEU A 25 -5.46 -4.83 9.29
CA LEU A 25 -4.97 -4.83 10.67
C LEU A 25 -5.50 -3.60 11.40
N THR A 26 -5.67 -3.72 12.72
CA THR A 26 -5.75 -2.56 13.61
C THR A 26 -4.34 -2.01 13.83
N CYS A 27 -4.13 -0.72 13.55
CA CYS A 27 -2.83 -0.09 13.76
C CYS A 27 -2.58 0.13 15.26
N PRO A 28 -1.43 -0.27 15.82
CA PRO A 28 -1.13 -0.04 17.23
C PRO A 28 -0.93 1.44 17.59
N ASP A 29 -0.57 2.27 16.61
CA ASP A 29 -0.31 3.70 16.84
C ASP A 29 -1.55 4.56 16.59
N CYS A 30 -2.24 4.28 15.47
CA CYS A 30 -3.43 5.03 15.08
C CYS A 30 -4.71 4.52 15.78
N GLY A 31 -4.75 3.27 16.27
CA GLY A 31 -5.95 2.64 16.84
C GLY A 31 -7.01 2.21 15.81
N ASP A 32 -6.92 2.72 14.58
CA ASP A 32 -7.86 2.42 13.51
C ASP A 32 -7.53 1.14 12.73
N ASN A 33 -8.58 0.53 12.18
CA ASN A 33 -8.45 -0.54 11.19
C ASN A 33 -8.09 0.04 9.82
N GLY A 34 -7.09 -0.54 9.15
CA GLY A 34 -6.67 -0.11 7.82
C GLY A 34 -6.18 -1.26 6.96
N ARG A 35 -6.14 -1.03 5.64
CA ARG A 35 -5.51 -1.94 4.68
C ARG A 35 -4.02 -1.65 4.64
N PHE A 36 -3.25 -2.38 5.44
CA PHE A 36 -1.81 -2.27 5.45
C PHE A 36 -1.25 -2.80 4.13
N LEU A 37 -0.41 -2.01 3.48
CA LEU A 37 0.16 -2.35 2.17
C LEU A 37 1.54 -2.96 2.34
N ASN A 38 1.87 -4.00 1.57
CA ASN A 38 3.24 -4.48 1.49
C ASN A 38 4.15 -3.32 1.07
N ARG A 39 5.32 -3.19 1.71
CA ARG A 39 6.25 -2.09 1.46
C ARG A 39 6.61 -1.93 -0.02
N THR A 40 6.73 -3.01 -0.78
CA THR A 40 7.04 -2.93 -2.22
C THR A 40 5.94 -2.22 -3.02
N LEU A 41 4.67 -2.30 -2.59
CA LEU A 41 3.58 -1.53 -3.21
C LEU A 41 3.63 -0.06 -2.80
N VAL A 42 4.03 0.24 -1.57
CA VAL A 42 4.21 1.62 -1.11
C VAL A 42 5.35 2.31 -1.87
N ASP A 43 6.45 1.59 -2.10
CA ASP A 43 7.57 2.13 -2.88
C ASP A 43 7.13 2.44 -4.32
N ARG A 44 6.37 1.54 -4.97
CA ARG A 44 5.75 1.82 -6.29
C ARG A 44 4.80 3.02 -6.27
N LEU A 45 4.01 3.22 -5.20
CA LEU A 45 3.12 4.37 -5.08
C LEU A 45 3.90 5.70 -4.96
N ARG A 46 5.07 5.69 -4.34
CA ARG A 46 5.94 6.89 -4.22
C ARG A 46 6.56 7.27 -5.56
N GLU A 47 6.70 6.32 -6.47
CA GLU A 47 7.26 6.51 -7.82
C GLU A 47 6.23 7.00 -8.85
N VAL A 48 4.93 7.04 -8.52
CA VAL A 48 3.88 7.56 -9.41
C VAL A 48 4.18 9.02 -9.81
N PRO A 49 4.24 9.39 -11.10
CA PRO A 49 4.53 10.75 -11.54
C PRO A 49 3.52 11.79 -11.03
N GLU A 50 3.95 13.02 -10.75
CA GLU A 50 3.05 14.09 -10.29
C GLU A 50 1.94 14.43 -11.29
N SER A 51 2.20 14.26 -12.60
CA SER A 51 1.20 14.45 -13.66
C SER A 51 0.02 13.48 -13.58
N ASP A 52 0.24 12.33 -12.94
CA ASP A 52 -0.72 11.22 -12.87
C ASP A 52 -1.41 11.17 -11.50
N ARG A 53 -1.14 12.15 -10.62
CA ARG A 53 -1.71 12.27 -9.28
C ARG A 53 -2.90 13.24 -9.30
N PRO A 54 -3.97 12.98 -8.54
CA PRO A 54 -4.99 13.98 -8.25
C PRO A 54 -4.44 15.06 -7.32
N ASP A 55 -5.11 16.22 -7.28
CA ASP A 55 -4.67 17.39 -6.50
C ASP A 55 -4.49 17.10 -5.00
N ASP A 56 -5.31 16.21 -4.44
CA ASP A 56 -5.33 15.83 -3.03
C ASP A 56 -4.44 14.61 -2.69
N TRP A 57 -3.64 14.12 -3.64
CA TRP A 57 -2.86 12.88 -3.48
C TRP A 57 -2.04 12.82 -2.19
N GLY A 58 -1.40 13.93 -1.81
CA GLY A 58 -0.57 14.01 -0.61
C GLY A 58 -1.34 13.85 0.71
N GLU A 59 -2.64 14.14 0.70
CA GLU A 59 -3.54 14.05 1.84
C GLU A 59 -4.24 12.69 1.94
N MET A 60 -4.36 11.98 0.81
CA MET A 60 -4.96 10.66 0.75
C MET A 60 -4.14 9.63 1.56
N PRO A 61 -4.79 8.73 2.32
CA PRO A 61 -4.15 7.53 2.87
C PRO A 61 -3.55 6.63 1.79
N LEU A 62 -2.53 5.83 2.13
CA LEU A 62 -1.83 5.00 1.13
C LEU A 62 -2.75 3.99 0.42
N ASP A 63 -3.75 3.43 1.12
CA ASP A 63 -4.69 2.48 0.52
C ASP A 63 -5.70 3.16 -0.41
N ALA A 64 -6.09 4.41 -0.12
CA ALA A 64 -6.85 5.25 -1.04
C ALA A 64 -6.04 5.61 -2.30
N ARG A 65 -4.75 5.95 -2.14
CA ARG A 65 -3.83 6.17 -3.27
C ARG A 65 -3.70 4.93 -4.15
N LEU A 66 -3.61 3.75 -3.53
CA LEU A 66 -3.58 2.48 -4.25
C LEU A 66 -4.86 2.25 -5.05
N GLU A 67 -6.03 2.47 -4.43
CA GLU A 67 -7.32 2.33 -5.09
C GLU A 67 -7.44 3.26 -6.31
N TYR A 68 -7.05 4.53 -6.17
CA TYR A 68 -6.99 5.47 -7.27
C TYR A 68 -6.06 4.97 -8.38
N ALA A 69 -4.82 4.62 -8.04
CA ALA A 69 -3.81 4.25 -9.04
C ALA A 69 -4.22 3.02 -9.86
N ILE A 70 -4.91 2.06 -9.24
CA ILE A 70 -5.45 0.90 -9.96
C ILE A 70 -6.63 1.30 -10.84
N ARG A 71 -7.57 2.09 -10.30
CA ARG A 71 -8.78 2.51 -11.02
C ARG A 71 -8.45 3.33 -12.26
N GLU A 72 -7.50 4.24 -12.15
CA GLU A 72 -7.06 5.10 -13.27
C GLU A 72 -5.99 4.44 -14.15
N GLY A 73 -5.59 3.20 -13.86
CA GLY A 73 -4.59 2.46 -14.65
C GLY A 73 -3.15 2.98 -14.53
N VAL A 74 -2.88 3.84 -13.56
CA VAL A 74 -1.54 4.37 -13.23
C VAL A 74 -0.62 3.27 -12.70
N LEU A 75 -1.17 2.32 -11.94
CA LEU A 75 -0.46 1.13 -11.48
C LEU A 75 -1.16 -0.15 -11.91
N ASP A 76 -0.45 -0.96 -12.69
CA ASP A 76 -0.85 -2.34 -12.91
C ASP A 76 -0.46 -3.20 -11.69
N VAL A 77 -1.48 -3.72 -11.01
CA VAL A 77 -1.34 -4.62 -9.87
C VAL A 77 -2.15 -5.87 -10.17
N SER A 78 -1.46 -6.96 -10.52
CA SER A 78 -2.10 -8.27 -10.55
C SER A 78 -2.45 -8.70 -9.12
N PHE A 79 -3.73 -8.78 -8.78
CA PHE A 79 -4.22 -9.34 -7.51
C PHE A 79 -4.38 -10.86 -7.54
N THR A 80 -4.31 -11.44 -8.74
CA THR A 80 -4.48 -12.87 -8.98
C THR A 80 -3.11 -13.50 -9.22
N GLY A 81 -2.58 -14.19 -8.21
CA GLY A 81 -1.33 -14.96 -8.31
C GLY A 81 -0.37 -14.76 -7.13
N PRO A 82 0.57 -15.70 -6.90
CA PRO A 82 1.59 -15.55 -5.87
C PRO A 82 2.39 -14.26 -6.11
N LEU A 83 2.78 -13.57 -5.04
CA LEU A 83 3.76 -12.51 -5.16
C LEU A 83 5.09 -13.14 -5.55
N HIS A 84 5.52 -12.97 -6.81
CA HIS A 84 6.79 -13.50 -7.29
C HIS A 84 7.93 -12.94 -6.44
N ALA A 85 8.78 -13.82 -5.92
CA ALA A 85 10.07 -13.44 -5.37
C ALA A 85 10.93 -12.99 -6.55
N GLU A 86 11.13 -11.69 -6.64
CA GLU A 86 12.32 -11.16 -7.32
C GLU A 86 13.53 -11.42 -6.41
#